data_AF-A0A2D5FGQ0-F1
#
_entry.id   AF-A0A2D5FGQ0-F1
#
_cell.length_a   1.000
_cell.length_b   1.000
_cell.length_c   1.000
_cell.angle_alpha   90.00
_cell.angle_beta   90.00
_cell.angle_gamma   90.00
#
_symmetry.space_group_name_H-M   'P 1'
#
loop_
_entity.id
_entity.type
_entity.pdbx_description
1 polymer ?
#
loop_
_entity_poly.entity_id
_entity_poly.type
_entity_poly.pdbx_seq_one_letter_code
_entity_poly.pdbx_strand_id
1 'polypeptide(L)'
;MIFELISDKEKAAKPPKARTERFDFNAVEGSTVCYHQPLYQAPLSRLQSAIYAGVSLGALKGRYYKIQSNGGYLHQHYPAGEYYKIAFRMMRNNVHTIGLAKGEIQNYQAAIEDIYYTRKEVLPNGQAKLSFDKEIYQLRASLTTYIFSVRATLDTISSIFPTIYGPKIGQHISFNGLIKHILSGKCQIKDPVLVKFLSDEMEWFTLLKDVRDYLAHFGAINFSLKEGNCGALYIEMFRGIEVNAFVEAVDIGFSRLLKFLDEHCPNVIDSL
;
A
#
# COMPACT_ATOMS: atom_id res chain seq x y z
N MET A 1 4.74 14.78 -1.90
CA MET A 1 5.58 14.27 -2.99
C MET A 1 4.94 14.72 -4.28
N ILE A 2 5.74 15.16 -5.26
CA ILE A 2 5.30 15.51 -6.61
C ILE A 2 5.49 14.27 -7.48
N PHE A 3 4.43 13.88 -8.17
CA PHE A 3 4.43 12.80 -9.15
C PHE A 3 3.68 13.33 -10.37
N GLU A 4 4.40 13.53 -11.49
CA GLU A 4 3.90 14.26 -12.67
C GLU A 4 4.20 13.53 -13.99
N LEU A 5 3.23 13.42 -14.91
CA LEU A 5 3.39 12.86 -16.24
C LEU A 5 3.60 14.00 -17.24
N ILE A 6 4.82 14.10 -17.77
CA ILE A 6 5.28 15.24 -18.56
C ILE A 6 5.57 14.76 -19.98
N SER A 7 5.10 15.49 -21.00
CA SER A 7 5.27 15.11 -22.42
C SER A 7 6.61 15.55 -23.03
N ASP A 8 7.62 15.81 -22.18
CA ASP A 8 8.91 16.37 -22.57
C ASP A 8 10.01 15.92 -21.61
N LYS A 9 11.10 15.39 -22.16
CA LYS A 9 12.21 14.84 -21.38
C LYS A 9 12.98 15.92 -20.62
N GLU A 10 13.26 17.06 -21.26
CA GLU A 10 14.07 18.12 -20.67
C GLU A 10 13.34 18.75 -19.48
N LYS A 11 12.03 18.97 -19.61
CA LYS A 11 11.16 19.43 -18.51
C LYS A 11 11.09 18.42 -17.36
N ALA A 12 11.02 17.13 -17.66
CA ALA A 12 11.03 16.08 -16.63
C ALA A 12 12.38 15.97 -15.90
N ALA A 13 13.47 16.12 -16.64
CA ALA A 13 14.84 16.08 -16.13
C ALA A 13 15.26 17.37 -15.42
N LYS A 14 14.50 18.46 -15.53
CA LYS A 14 14.83 19.73 -14.88
C LYS A 14 14.83 19.56 -13.34
N PRO A 15 15.97 19.80 -12.67
CA PRO A 15 16.06 19.67 -11.24
C PRO A 15 15.16 20.70 -10.54
N PRO A 16 14.71 20.42 -9.31
CA PRO A 16 14.01 21.41 -8.50
C PRO A 16 14.84 22.69 -8.40
N LYS A 17 14.16 23.87 -8.39
CA LYS A 17 14.84 25.14 -8.14
C LYS A 17 15.66 25.01 -6.86
N ALA A 18 16.95 25.32 -6.95
CA ALA A 18 17.93 25.04 -5.92
C ALA A 18 17.47 25.57 -4.55
N ARG A 19 17.54 24.70 -3.53
CA ARG A 19 17.56 25.15 -2.14
C ARG A 19 18.88 25.89 -1.90
N THR A 20 18.82 26.94 -1.10
CA THR A 20 20.00 27.69 -0.62
C THR A 20 20.85 26.88 0.36
N GLU A 21 20.28 25.84 0.99
CA GLU A 21 20.99 24.94 1.91
C GLU A 21 20.94 23.50 1.38
N ARG A 22 22.11 22.93 1.08
CA ARG A 22 22.28 21.50 0.78
C ARG A 22 22.63 20.77 2.07
N PHE A 23 21.85 19.76 2.42
CA PHE A 23 22.24 18.79 3.44
C PHE A 23 23.04 17.69 2.76
N ASP A 24 24.37 17.72 2.94
CA ASP A 24 25.25 16.69 2.42
C ASP A 24 25.34 15.54 3.45
N PHE A 25 24.78 14.39 3.08
CA PHE A 25 24.93 13.16 3.84
C PHE A 25 26.23 12.48 3.42
N ASN A 26 27.33 12.79 4.10
CA ASN A 26 28.62 12.14 3.85
C ASN A 26 28.52 10.66 4.25
N ALA A 27 28.58 9.77 3.27
CA ALA A 27 28.76 8.34 3.53
C ALA A 27 30.25 8.05 3.75
N VAL A 28 30.58 7.18 4.70
CA VAL A 28 31.94 6.64 4.84
C VAL A 28 32.25 5.81 3.60
N GLU A 29 33.50 5.85 3.12
CA GLU A 29 33.94 4.98 2.03
C GLU A 29 33.68 3.50 2.39
N GLY A 30 33.00 2.80 1.50
CA GLY A 30 32.64 1.40 1.67
C GLY A 30 32.15 0.81 0.36
N SER A 31 32.23 -0.50 0.24
CA SER A 31 31.68 -1.22 -0.91
C SER A 31 30.16 -1.38 -0.75
N THR A 32 29.42 -1.20 -1.84
CA THR A 32 28.00 -1.55 -1.86
C THR A 32 27.86 -3.06 -1.71
N VAL A 33 27.17 -3.52 -0.67
CA VAL A 33 26.79 -4.93 -0.54
C VAL A 33 25.51 -5.17 -1.31
N CYS A 34 25.57 -6.04 -2.32
CA CYS A 34 24.39 -6.51 -3.02
C CYS A 34 23.68 -7.59 -2.17
N TYR A 35 22.38 -7.46 -1.99
CA TYR A 35 21.55 -8.52 -1.41
C TYR A 35 20.56 -9.04 -2.45
N HIS A 36 20.31 -10.34 -2.42
CA HIS A 36 19.31 -10.98 -3.28
C HIS A 36 17.96 -10.97 -2.58
N GLN A 37 16.94 -10.41 -3.23
CA GLN A 37 15.56 -10.65 -2.84
C GLN A 37 14.99 -11.76 -3.72
N PRO A 38 14.34 -12.78 -3.14
CA PRO A 38 13.74 -13.85 -3.92
C PRO A 38 12.67 -13.32 -4.87
N LEU A 39 12.49 -14.02 -5.99
CA LEU A 39 11.45 -13.69 -6.97
C LEU A 39 10.08 -14.08 -6.41
N TYR A 40 9.37 -13.11 -5.82
CA TYR A 40 8.00 -13.33 -5.36
C TYR A 40 7.03 -13.51 -6.53
N GLN A 41 5.90 -14.15 -6.26
CA GLN A 41 4.80 -14.30 -7.22
C GLN A 41 4.27 -12.94 -7.66
N ALA A 42 4.05 -12.77 -8.97
CA ALA A 42 3.49 -11.53 -9.51
C ALA A 42 1.99 -11.44 -9.16
N PRO A 43 1.53 -10.36 -8.49
CA PRO A 43 0.13 -10.25 -8.05
C PRO A 43 -0.86 -9.93 -9.19
N LEU A 44 -0.36 -9.47 -10.33
CA LEU A 44 -1.15 -9.00 -11.48
C LEU A 44 -0.49 -9.51 -12.78
N SER A 45 -0.32 -10.83 -12.89
CA SER A 45 0.48 -11.44 -13.97
C SER A 45 -0.18 -11.31 -15.33
N ARG A 46 -1.51 -11.46 -15.42
CA ARG A 46 -2.25 -11.33 -16.67
C ARG A 46 -2.23 -9.89 -17.17
N LEU A 47 -2.45 -8.93 -16.27
CA LEU A 47 -2.39 -7.52 -16.58
C LEU A 47 -0.98 -7.10 -17.01
N GLN A 48 0.05 -7.60 -16.33
CA GLN A 48 1.43 -7.34 -16.72
C GLN A 48 1.73 -7.85 -18.14
N SER A 49 1.28 -9.05 -18.47
CA SER A 49 1.44 -9.63 -19.81
C SER A 49 0.67 -8.86 -20.88
N ALA A 50 -0.57 -8.44 -20.60
CA ALA A 50 -1.37 -7.64 -21.52
C ALA A 50 -0.74 -6.27 -21.79
N ILE A 51 -0.20 -5.59 -20.78
CA ILE A 51 0.55 -4.33 -20.96
C ILE A 51 1.79 -4.54 -21.83
N TYR A 52 2.50 -5.67 -21.65
CA TYR A 52 3.71 -5.96 -22.41
C TYR A 52 3.42 -6.25 -23.89
N ALA A 53 2.34 -6.97 -24.18
CA ALA A 53 1.95 -7.37 -25.53
C ALA A 53 1.10 -6.30 -26.26
N GLY A 54 0.39 -5.46 -25.51
CA GLY A 54 -0.59 -4.52 -26.03
C GLY A 54 0.01 -3.21 -26.57
N VAL A 55 -0.84 -2.43 -27.23
CA VAL A 55 -0.45 -1.16 -27.86
C VAL A 55 -0.42 0.03 -26.88
N SER A 56 -0.87 -0.16 -25.65
CA SER A 56 -1.06 0.90 -24.65
C SER A 56 0.24 1.66 -24.33
N LEU A 57 1.40 0.99 -24.41
CA LEU A 57 2.71 1.61 -24.24
C LEU A 57 3.03 2.64 -25.33
N GLY A 58 2.52 2.45 -26.55
CA GLY A 58 2.68 3.38 -27.65
C GLY A 58 2.08 4.75 -27.36
N ALA A 59 0.93 4.79 -26.67
CA ALA A 59 0.28 6.04 -26.26
C ALA A 59 1.08 6.85 -25.22
N LEU A 60 2.04 6.20 -24.55
CA LEU A 60 2.93 6.82 -23.56
C LEU A 60 4.28 7.26 -24.14
N LYS A 61 4.52 7.03 -25.44
CA LYS A 61 5.78 7.42 -26.10
C LYS A 61 6.01 8.93 -25.99
N GLY A 62 7.24 9.31 -25.65
CA GLY A 62 7.63 10.71 -25.45
C GLY A 62 7.18 11.33 -24.12
N ARG A 63 6.47 10.56 -23.27
CA ARG A 63 6.08 11.00 -21.93
C ARG A 63 7.01 10.43 -20.85
N TYR A 64 7.13 11.15 -19.75
CA TYR A 64 8.02 10.85 -18.63
C TYR A 64 7.30 11.06 -17.32
N TYR A 65 7.42 10.12 -16.38
CA TYR A 65 7.07 10.38 -15.00
C TYR A 65 8.21 11.10 -14.31
N LYS A 66 7.92 12.23 -13.69
CA LYS A 66 8.78 12.96 -12.78
C LYS A 66 8.35 12.64 -11.35
N ILE A 67 9.29 12.17 -10.54
CA ILE A 67 9.10 11.90 -9.11
C ILE A 67 10.00 12.86 -8.35
N GLN A 68 9.43 13.67 -7.49
CA GLN A 68 10.18 14.66 -6.72
C GLN A 68 9.64 14.78 -5.30
N SER A 69 10.52 14.79 -4.29
CA SER A 69 10.07 15.13 -2.93
C SER A 69 9.66 16.61 -2.86
N ASN A 70 8.76 16.97 -1.93
CA ASN A 70 8.34 18.37 -1.76
C ASN A 70 9.55 19.27 -1.43
N GLY A 71 10.54 18.72 -0.74
CA GLY A 71 11.79 19.39 -0.45
C GLY A 71 12.86 19.30 -1.54
N GLY A 72 12.62 18.61 -2.64
CA GLY A 72 13.58 18.47 -3.75
C GLY A 72 14.79 17.56 -3.47
N TYR A 73 14.88 16.92 -2.29
CA TYR A 73 15.95 15.95 -1.95
C TYR A 73 15.93 14.69 -2.80
N LEU A 74 14.75 14.29 -3.28
CA LEU A 74 14.58 13.18 -4.18
C LEU A 74 14.12 13.77 -5.51
N HIS A 75 14.81 13.41 -6.59
CA HIS A 75 14.43 13.77 -7.94
C HIS A 75 14.82 12.65 -8.89
N GLN A 76 13.83 12.05 -9.53
CA GLN A 76 13.99 10.99 -10.52
C GLN A 76 13.01 11.23 -11.66
N HIS A 77 13.36 10.73 -12.85
CA HIS A 77 12.45 10.71 -13.98
C HIS A 77 12.60 9.41 -14.76
N TYR A 78 11.48 8.89 -15.25
CA TYR A 78 11.41 7.61 -15.96
C TYR A 78 10.59 7.77 -17.24
N PRO A 79 10.96 7.12 -18.35
CA PRO A 79 10.06 7.00 -19.50
C PRO A 79 8.73 6.38 -19.04
N ALA A 80 7.61 7.00 -19.40
CA ALA A 80 6.30 6.55 -18.94
C ALA A 80 5.96 5.14 -19.44
N GLY A 81 6.36 4.81 -20.67
CA GLY A 81 6.24 3.47 -21.23
C GLY A 81 7.10 2.40 -20.52
N GLU A 82 8.04 2.78 -19.66
CA GLU A 82 8.88 1.85 -18.90
C GLU A 82 8.50 1.76 -17.42
N TYR A 83 7.74 2.75 -16.93
CA TYR A 83 7.40 2.87 -15.51
C TYR A 83 6.58 1.69 -14.97
N TYR A 84 5.76 1.05 -15.80
CA TYR A 84 4.98 -0.12 -15.37
C TYR A 84 5.88 -1.23 -14.81
N LYS A 85 7.09 -1.43 -15.35
CA LYS A 85 8.05 -2.44 -14.86
C LYS A 85 8.44 -2.17 -13.40
N ILE A 86 8.65 -0.91 -13.06
CA ILE A 86 8.95 -0.47 -11.69
C ILE A 86 7.71 -0.67 -10.81
N ALA A 87 6.53 -0.26 -11.28
CA ALA A 87 5.29 -0.40 -10.54
C ALA A 87 4.95 -1.87 -10.22
N PHE A 88 5.04 -2.80 -11.17
CA PHE A 88 4.81 -4.23 -10.91
C PHE A 88 5.82 -4.81 -9.95
N ARG A 89 7.10 -4.39 -10.01
CA ARG A 89 8.10 -4.80 -9.02
C ARG A 89 7.76 -4.28 -7.62
N MET A 90 7.34 -3.03 -7.50
CA MET A 90 6.92 -2.44 -6.23
C MET A 90 5.67 -3.13 -5.67
N MET A 91 4.65 -3.37 -6.49
CA MET A 91 3.44 -4.09 -6.08
C MET A 91 3.78 -5.50 -5.59
N ARG A 92 4.64 -6.22 -6.31
CA ARG A 92 5.13 -7.54 -5.90
C ARG A 92 5.82 -7.52 -4.54
N ASN A 93 6.75 -6.58 -4.34
CA ASN A 93 7.46 -6.44 -3.07
C ASN A 93 6.48 -6.12 -1.93
N ASN A 94 5.56 -5.18 -2.14
CA ASN A 94 4.59 -4.81 -1.11
C ASN A 94 3.61 -5.94 -0.79
N VAL A 95 3.13 -6.70 -1.78
CA VAL A 95 2.25 -7.87 -1.56
C VAL A 95 2.96 -8.94 -0.73
N HIS A 96 4.25 -9.16 -0.97
CA HIS A 96 5.03 -10.04 -0.12
C HIS A 96 5.14 -9.50 1.33
N THR A 97 5.46 -8.22 1.49
CA THR A 97 5.51 -7.56 2.81
C THR A 97 4.17 -7.63 3.55
N ILE A 98 3.05 -7.49 2.84
CA ILE A 98 1.70 -7.64 3.41
C ILE A 98 1.51 -9.06 3.96
N GLY A 99 1.92 -10.08 3.21
CA GLY A 99 1.86 -11.47 3.65
C GLY A 99 2.71 -11.74 4.89
N LEU A 100 3.95 -11.23 4.92
CA LEU A 100 4.81 -11.34 6.10
C LEU A 100 4.21 -10.64 7.32
N ALA A 101 3.79 -9.39 7.16
CA ALA A 101 3.22 -8.61 8.25
C ALA A 101 1.92 -9.25 8.79
N LYS A 102 1.08 -9.81 7.91
CA LYS A 102 -0.11 -10.57 8.32
C LYS A 102 0.25 -11.79 9.18
N GLY A 103 1.24 -12.58 8.76
CA GLY A 103 1.71 -13.73 9.52
C GLY A 103 2.30 -13.34 10.88
N GLU A 104 3.09 -12.26 10.92
CA GLU A 104 3.63 -11.72 12.17
C GLU A 104 2.53 -11.23 13.12
N ILE A 105 1.50 -10.54 12.61
CA ILE A 105 0.34 -10.11 13.40
C ILE A 105 -0.32 -11.31 14.08
N GLN A 106 -0.55 -12.40 13.34
CA GLN A 106 -1.12 -13.63 13.91
C GLN A 106 -0.21 -14.24 14.98
N ASN A 107 1.09 -14.32 14.71
CA ASN A 107 2.08 -14.87 15.65
C ASN A 107 2.14 -14.06 16.95
N TYR A 108 2.13 -12.73 16.88
CA TYR A 108 2.20 -11.88 18.08
C TYR A 108 0.89 -11.89 18.87
N GLN A 109 -0.26 -12.01 18.22
CA GLN A 109 -1.53 -12.20 18.93
C GLN A 109 -1.55 -13.54 19.67
N ALA A 110 -1.16 -14.63 19.01
CA ALA A 110 -1.05 -15.94 19.66
C ALA A 110 -0.05 -15.94 20.83
N ALA A 111 1.07 -15.20 20.72
CA ALA A 111 2.01 -15.05 21.83
C ALA A 111 1.42 -14.27 23.01
N ILE A 112 0.63 -13.23 22.75
CA ILE A 112 -0.08 -12.47 23.80
C ILE A 112 -1.11 -13.36 24.49
N GLU A 113 -1.86 -14.15 23.73
CA GLU A 113 -2.80 -15.14 24.26
C GLU A 113 -2.10 -16.19 25.13
N ASP A 114 -1.00 -16.77 24.66
CA ASP A 114 -0.21 -17.74 25.42
C ASP A 114 0.30 -17.14 26.74
N ILE A 115 0.83 -15.92 26.72
CA ILE A 115 1.26 -15.21 27.95
C ILE A 115 0.07 -15.01 28.88
N TYR A 116 -1.10 -14.63 28.36
CA TYR A 116 -2.31 -14.43 29.14
C TYR A 116 -2.75 -15.70 29.87
N TYR A 117 -2.70 -16.86 29.22
CA TYR A 117 -3.14 -18.13 29.82
C TYR A 117 -2.07 -18.80 30.68
N THR A 118 -0.79 -18.67 30.36
CA THR A 118 0.28 -19.44 31.02
C THR A 118 1.03 -18.69 32.12
N ARG A 119 1.05 -17.35 32.08
CA ARG A 119 1.87 -16.52 32.97
C ARG A 119 1.07 -15.56 33.84
N LYS A 120 -0.23 -15.80 34.00
CA LYS A 120 -1.12 -15.00 34.84
C LYS A 120 -0.71 -15.11 36.31
N GLU A 121 0.10 -14.16 36.76
CA GLU A 121 0.39 -13.98 38.18
C GLU A 121 -0.73 -13.14 38.80
N VAL A 122 -1.38 -13.66 39.83
CA VAL A 122 -2.41 -12.91 40.58
C VAL A 122 -1.70 -12.15 41.70
N LEU A 123 -1.70 -10.81 41.61
CA LEU A 123 -1.17 -9.94 42.66
C LEU A 123 -2.02 -10.06 43.94
N PRO A 124 -1.48 -9.65 45.13
CA PRO A 124 -2.18 -9.74 46.41
C PRO A 124 -3.58 -9.10 46.45
N ASN A 125 -3.89 -8.19 45.54
CA ASN A 125 -5.16 -7.48 45.43
C ASN A 125 -6.13 -8.13 44.42
N GLY A 126 -5.81 -9.32 43.88
CA GLY A 126 -6.60 -10.01 42.86
C GLY A 126 -6.35 -9.53 41.41
N GLN A 127 -5.48 -8.55 41.20
CA GLN A 127 -5.16 -8.04 39.87
C GLN A 127 -4.15 -8.94 39.16
N ALA A 128 -4.41 -9.32 37.91
CA ALA A 128 -3.43 -10.05 37.11
C ALA A 128 -2.25 -9.14 36.74
N LYS A 129 -1.02 -9.57 37.01
CA LYS A 129 0.19 -8.96 36.48
C LYS A 129 0.62 -9.72 35.25
N LEU A 130 0.58 -9.03 34.11
CA LEU A 130 1.04 -9.54 32.83
C LEU A 130 1.90 -8.45 32.19
N SER A 131 3.06 -8.84 31.64
CA SER A 131 3.92 -7.96 30.85
C SER A 131 3.92 -8.47 29.42
N PHE A 132 3.59 -7.57 28.50
CA PHE A 132 3.47 -7.85 27.07
C PHE A 132 4.33 -6.87 26.24
N ASP A 133 5.31 -6.21 26.86
CA ASP A 133 5.93 -5.00 26.29
C ASP A 133 6.56 -5.26 24.92
N LYS A 134 7.22 -6.42 24.76
CA LYS A 134 7.82 -6.84 23.50
C LYS A 134 6.74 -7.19 22.48
N GLU A 135 5.78 -8.02 22.85
CA GLU A 135 4.76 -8.58 21.95
C GLU A 135 3.82 -7.48 21.44
N ILE A 136 3.41 -6.56 22.32
CA ILE A 136 2.59 -5.39 21.96
C ILE A 136 3.35 -4.44 21.04
N TYR A 137 4.64 -4.21 21.30
CA TYR A 137 5.46 -3.38 20.42
C TYR A 137 5.60 -3.99 19.02
N GLN A 138 5.85 -5.29 18.95
CA GLN A 138 5.99 -6.00 17.69
C GLN A 138 4.65 -6.07 16.93
N LEU A 139 3.54 -6.35 17.62
CA LEU A 139 2.20 -6.29 17.05
C LEU A 139 1.91 -4.92 16.44
N ARG A 140 2.28 -3.83 17.13
CA ARG A 140 2.16 -2.46 16.61
C ARG A 140 2.98 -2.26 15.33
N ALA A 141 4.22 -2.74 15.32
CA ALA A 141 5.13 -2.59 14.19
C ALA A 141 4.62 -3.37 12.95
N SER A 142 4.17 -4.61 13.13
CA SER A 142 3.63 -5.43 12.05
C SER A 142 2.29 -4.89 11.54
N LEU A 143 1.39 -4.41 12.40
CA LEU A 143 0.15 -3.73 11.97
C LEU A 143 0.43 -2.45 11.17
N THR A 144 1.36 -1.63 11.64
CA THR A 144 1.78 -0.42 10.91
C THR A 144 2.33 -0.80 9.55
N THR A 145 3.22 -1.79 9.49
CA THR A 145 3.79 -2.29 8.23
C THR A 145 2.71 -2.78 7.28
N TYR A 146 1.76 -3.59 7.77
CA TYR A 146 0.61 -4.07 6.99
C TYR A 146 -0.20 -2.90 6.39
N ILE A 147 -0.64 -1.95 7.22
CA ILE A 147 -1.47 -0.82 6.80
C ILE A 147 -0.76 0.02 5.72
N PHE A 148 0.51 0.36 5.95
CA PHE A 148 1.27 1.19 5.02
C PHE A 148 1.64 0.45 3.73
N SER A 149 1.91 -0.87 3.79
CA SER A 149 2.18 -1.66 2.59
C SER A 149 0.94 -1.86 1.71
N VAL A 150 -0.23 -2.12 2.31
CA VAL A 150 -1.50 -2.14 1.54
C VAL A 150 -1.72 -0.78 0.87
N ARG A 151 -1.60 0.31 1.63
CA ARG A 151 -1.80 1.66 1.10
C ARG A 151 -0.82 2.01 -0.02
N ALA A 152 0.46 1.71 0.16
CA ALA A 152 1.49 1.96 -0.84
C ALA A 152 1.23 1.16 -2.12
N THR A 153 0.69 -0.06 -2.01
CA THR A 153 0.30 -0.87 -3.17
C THR A 153 -0.86 -0.24 -3.92
N LEU A 154 -1.88 0.27 -3.22
CA LEU A 154 -3.01 0.97 -3.83
C LEU A 154 -2.58 2.24 -4.56
N ASP A 155 -1.69 3.03 -3.97
CA ASP A 155 -1.15 4.23 -4.61
C ASP A 155 -0.28 3.87 -5.83
N THR A 156 0.43 2.73 -5.80
CA THR A 156 1.16 2.19 -6.97
C THR A 156 0.22 1.66 -8.06
N ILE A 157 -0.90 1.04 -7.69
CA ILE A 157 -1.96 0.66 -8.64
C ILE A 157 -2.49 1.91 -9.33
N SER A 158 -2.69 3.00 -8.59
CA SER A 158 -3.21 4.25 -9.16
C SER A 158 -2.30 4.83 -10.24
N SER A 159 -0.99 4.71 -10.04
CA SER A 159 -0.01 5.26 -10.97
C SER A 159 0.09 4.50 -12.29
N ILE A 160 -0.42 3.26 -12.37
CA ILE A 160 -0.44 2.48 -13.63
C ILE A 160 -1.73 2.67 -14.44
N PHE A 161 -2.76 3.33 -13.91
CA PHE A 161 -4.00 3.57 -14.65
C PHE A 161 -3.78 4.28 -15.99
N PRO A 162 -2.87 5.27 -16.13
CA PRO A 162 -2.56 5.88 -17.43
C PRO A 162 -2.00 4.89 -18.45
N THR A 163 -1.40 3.79 -18.00
CA THR A 163 -0.95 2.68 -18.85
C THR A 163 -2.11 1.77 -19.26
N ILE A 164 -3.15 1.65 -18.42
CA ILE A 164 -4.32 0.79 -18.69
C ILE A 164 -5.33 1.52 -19.58
N TYR A 165 -5.72 2.75 -19.23
CA TYR A 165 -6.79 3.51 -19.90
C TYR A 165 -6.26 4.65 -20.79
N GLY A 166 -4.94 4.73 -20.95
CA GLY A 166 -4.28 5.78 -21.70
C GLY A 166 -4.07 7.08 -20.92
N PRO A 167 -3.24 7.98 -21.44
CA PRO A 167 -2.75 9.12 -20.66
C PRO A 167 -3.76 10.26 -20.47
N LYS A 168 -4.92 10.22 -21.15
CA LYS A 168 -5.91 11.30 -21.09
C LYS A 168 -6.74 11.29 -19.79
N ILE A 169 -6.76 10.17 -19.06
CA ILE A 169 -7.44 10.02 -17.76
C ILE A 169 -6.82 10.87 -16.64
N GLY A 170 -5.69 11.53 -16.92
CA GLY A 170 -4.92 12.25 -15.94
C GLY A 170 -4.11 11.32 -15.04
N GLN A 171 -3.26 11.91 -14.22
CA GLN A 171 -2.44 11.17 -13.28
C GLN A 171 -3.03 11.27 -11.89
N HIS A 172 -2.99 10.16 -11.17
CA HIS A 172 -3.50 10.09 -9.80
C HIS A 172 -2.36 9.66 -8.89
N ILE A 173 -1.94 10.60 -8.03
CA ILE A 173 -0.87 10.36 -7.05
C ILE A 173 -1.32 9.46 -5.88
N SER A 174 -2.62 9.17 -5.80
CA SER A 174 -3.19 8.38 -4.73
C SER A 174 -4.45 7.66 -5.18
N PHE A 175 -4.71 6.49 -4.58
CA PHE A 175 -5.88 5.67 -4.91
C PHE A 175 -7.19 6.31 -4.50
N ASN A 176 -7.17 7.05 -3.40
CA ASN A 176 -8.30 7.88 -3.00
C ASN A 176 -8.64 8.94 -4.07
N GLY A 177 -7.62 9.58 -4.64
CA GLY A 177 -7.80 10.55 -5.72
C GLY A 177 -8.39 9.90 -6.97
N LEU A 178 -7.88 8.72 -7.33
CA LEU A 178 -8.37 7.94 -8.46
C LEU A 178 -9.84 7.54 -8.30
N ILE A 179 -10.22 6.94 -7.16
CA ILE A 179 -11.60 6.52 -6.89
C ILE A 179 -12.55 7.72 -6.96
N LYS A 180 -12.21 8.82 -6.27
CA LYS A 180 -13.02 10.05 -6.32
C LYS A 180 -13.19 10.56 -7.74
N HIS A 181 -12.12 10.51 -8.54
CA HIS A 181 -12.17 10.93 -9.93
C HIS A 181 -13.12 10.06 -10.75
N ILE A 182 -12.99 8.73 -10.66
CA ILE A 182 -13.83 7.75 -11.38
C ILE A 182 -15.30 7.90 -10.99
N LEU A 183 -15.59 7.94 -9.69
CA LEU A 183 -16.96 7.99 -9.18
C LEU A 183 -17.63 9.37 -9.33
N SER A 184 -16.87 10.42 -9.64
CA SER A 184 -17.43 11.78 -9.83
C SER A 184 -18.28 11.97 -11.10
N GLY A 185 -18.33 10.96 -11.99
CA GLY A 185 -19.03 11.05 -13.28
C GLY A 185 -18.38 11.98 -14.32
N LYS A 186 -17.35 12.73 -13.94
CA LYS A 186 -16.55 13.62 -14.82
C LYS A 186 -15.31 12.91 -15.41
N CYS A 187 -15.18 11.61 -15.16
CA CYS A 187 -14.02 10.83 -15.55
C CYS A 187 -14.04 10.48 -17.05
N GLN A 188 -12.87 10.40 -17.66
CA GLN A 188 -12.74 9.87 -19.02
C GLN A 188 -12.78 8.34 -19.07
N ILE A 189 -12.64 7.66 -17.93
CA ILE A 189 -12.79 6.22 -17.82
C ILE A 189 -14.29 5.90 -17.92
N LYS A 190 -14.71 5.43 -19.10
CA LYS A 190 -16.09 4.99 -19.38
C LYS A 190 -16.25 3.48 -19.21
N ASP A 191 -15.64 2.95 -18.16
CA ASP A 191 -15.67 1.52 -17.87
C ASP A 191 -16.76 1.24 -16.81
N PRO A 192 -17.95 0.77 -17.22
CA PRO A 192 -19.05 0.55 -16.28
C PRO A 192 -18.76 -0.59 -15.29
N VAL A 193 -17.93 -1.57 -15.68
CA VAL A 193 -17.58 -2.70 -14.82
C VAL A 193 -16.66 -2.24 -13.70
N LEU A 194 -15.64 -1.44 -14.03
CA LEU A 194 -14.77 -0.81 -13.03
C LEU A 194 -15.55 0.12 -12.10
N VAL A 195 -16.41 0.99 -12.65
CA VAL A 195 -17.19 1.95 -11.85
C VAL A 195 -18.04 1.21 -10.83
N LYS A 196 -18.75 0.16 -11.26
CA LYS A 196 -19.58 -0.67 -10.38
C LYS A 196 -18.75 -1.37 -9.31
N PHE A 197 -17.62 -1.98 -9.68
CA PHE A 197 -16.76 -2.62 -8.69
C PHE A 197 -16.28 -1.63 -7.62
N LEU A 198 -15.84 -0.44 -8.03
CA LEU A 198 -15.35 0.59 -7.12
C LEU A 198 -16.45 1.22 -6.25
N SER A 199 -17.72 1.22 -6.69
CA SER A 199 -18.84 1.67 -5.86
C SER A 199 -19.26 0.62 -4.83
N ASP A 200 -19.24 -0.65 -5.21
CA ASP A 200 -19.91 -1.71 -4.45
C ASP A 200 -18.95 -2.43 -3.48
N GLU A 201 -17.66 -2.56 -3.84
CA GLU A 201 -16.72 -3.47 -3.15
C GLU A 201 -15.62 -2.74 -2.34
N MET A 202 -15.80 -1.44 -2.02
CA MET A 202 -14.72 -0.58 -1.49
C MET A 202 -14.87 -0.13 -0.03
N GLU A 203 -15.77 -0.76 0.74
CA GLU A 203 -15.95 -0.45 2.18
C GLU A 203 -14.66 -0.67 2.99
N TRP A 204 -13.97 -1.79 2.77
CA TRP A 204 -12.70 -2.13 3.42
C TRP A 204 -11.61 -1.07 3.19
N PHE A 205 -11.63 -0.39 2.03
CA PHE A 205 -10.69 0.69 1.73
C PHE A 205 -10.99 1.93 2.56
N THR A 206 -12.27 2.21 2.81
CA THR A 206 -12.68 3.30 3.72
C THR A 206 -12.20 3.02 5.14
N LEU A 207 -12.41 1.79 5.63
CA LEU A 207 -11.91 1.34 6.93
C LEU A 207 -10.38 1.48 7.04
N LEU A 208 -9.62 0.99 6.04
CA LEU A 208 -8.16 1.11 5.99
C LEU A 208 -7.72 2.58 6.03
N LYS A 209 -8.40 3.45 5.29
CA LYS A 209 -8.08 4.88 5.21
C LYS A 209 -8.32 5.55 6.57
N ASP A 210 -9.43 5.27 7.24
CA ASP A 210 -9.75 5.88 8.53
C ASP A 210 -8.75 5.43 9.62
N VAL A 211 -8.37 4.16 9.64
CA VAL A 211 -7.32 3.62 10.53
C VAL A 211 -5.95 4.26 10.25
N ARG A 212 -5.57 4.40 8.98
CA ARG A 212 -4.31 5.04 8.58
C ARG A 212 -4.29 6.53 8.95
N ASP A 213 -5.39 7.23 8.77
CA ASP A 213 -5.50 8.66 9.11
C ASP A 213 -5.39 8.84 10.62
N TYR A 214 -6.04 7.99 11.42
CA TYR A 214 -5.82 7.94 12.86
C TYR A 214 -4.33 7.76 13.19
N LEU A 215 -3.67 6.76 12.59
CA LEU A 215 -2.25 6.50 12.83
C LEU A 215 -1.35 7.70 12.53
N ALA A 216 -1.63 8.41 11.43
CA ALA A 216 -0.89 9.60 11.04
C ALA A 216 -1.03 10.75 12.05
N HIS A 217 -2.16 10.83 12.77
CA HIS A 217 -2.41 11.88 13.77
C HIS A 217 -1.90 11.54 15.17
N PHE A 218 -2.01 10.27 15.60
CA PHE A 218 -1.67 9.87 16.97
C PHE A 218 -0.31 9.20 17.11
N GLY A 219 0.34 8.82 16.00
CA GLY A 219 1.72 8.30 15.98
C GLY A 219 1.90 6.88 16.53
N ALA A 220 0.88 6.28 17.16
CA ALA A 220 0.93 4.92 17.67
C ALA A 220 -0.47 4.27 17.76
N ILE A 221 -0.50 2.94 17.63
CA ILE A 221 -1.68 2.13 17.94
C ILE A 221 -1.70 1.84 19.44
N ASN A 222 -2.83 2.18 20.07
CA ASN A 222 -3.12 1.75 21.44
C ASN A 222 -4.00 0.50 21.36
N PHE A 223 -3.59 -0.56 22.05
CA PHE A 223 -4.35 -1.79 22.13
C PHE A 223 -5.14 -1.86 23.43
N SER A 224 -6.31 -2.48 23.36
CA SER A 224 -7.09 -2.91 24.52
C SER A 224 -7.23 -4.42 24.46
N LEU A 225 -6.91 -5.08 25.57
CA LEU A 225 -7.04 -6.52 25.74
C LEU A 225 -8.35 -6.78 26.48
N LYS A 226 -9.23 -7.60 25.92
CA LYS A 226 -10.53 -7.94 26.52
C LYS A 226 -10.72 -9.44 26.59
N GLU A 227 -11.20 -9.93 27.71
CA GLU A 227 -11.63 -11.33 27.86
C GLU A 227 -13.14 -11.41 27.60
N GLY A 228 -13.56 -12.27 26.67
CA GLY A 228 -14.98 -12.53 26.41
C GLY A 228 -15.58 -13.61 27.28
N ASN A 229 -16.87 -13.86 27.09
CA ASN A 229 -17.68 -14.76 27.93
C ASN A 229 -17.22 -16.23 27.93
N CYS A 230 -16.44 -16.66 26.94
CA CYS A 230 -15.85 -18.00 26.85
C CYS A 230 -14.38 -18.06 27.32
N GLY A 231 -13.86 -16.98 27.92
CA GLY A 231 -12.47 -16.85 28.31
C GLY A 231 -11.52 -16.54 27.15
N ALA A 232 -12.03 -16.36 25.92
CA ALA A 232 -11.23 -15.95 24.76
C ALA A 232 -10.73 -14.51 24.91
N LEU A 233 -9.45 -14.29 24.59
CA LEU A 233 -8.86 -12.96 24.58
C LEU A 233 -9.05 -12.30 23.21
N TYR A 234 -9.46 -11.04 23.22
CA TYR A 234 -9.60 -10.19 22.04
C TYR A 234 -8.65 -9.01 22.15
N ILE A 235 -7.97 -8.70 21.06
CA ILE A 235 -7.10 -7.54 20.97
C ILE A 235 -7.79 -6.52 20.07
N GLU A 236 -8.17 -5.39 20.66
CA GLU A 236 -8.82 -4.29 19.97
C GLU A 236 -7.86 -3.12 19.78
N MET A 237 -8.05 -2.40 18.68
CA MET A 237 -7.49 -1.08 18.43
C MET A 237 -8.61 -0.03 18.34
N PHE A 238 -8.25 1.24 18.60
CA PHE A 238 -9.11 2.41 18.39
C PHE A 238 -10.53 2.32 19.00
N ARG A 239 -10.65 1.72 20.20
CA ARG A 239 -11.90 1.56 20.96
C ARG A 239 -12.98 0.76 20.22
N GLY A 240 -12.65 -0.47 19.82
CA GLY A 240 -13.65 -1.46 19.40
C GLY A 240 -13.38 -2.14 18.06
N ILE A 241 -12.30 -1.79 17.36
CA ILE A 241 -11.91 -2.50 16.14
C ILE A 241 -11.03 -3.67 16.54
N GLU A 242 -11.56 -4.89 16.46
CA GLU A 242 -10.78 -6.10 16.70
C GLU A 242 -9.73 -6.27 15.59
N VAL A 243 -8.50 -6.61 16.00
CA VAL A 243 -7.33 -6.62 15.10
C VAL A 243 -7.48 -7.65 13.98
N ASN A 244 -7.92 -8.87 14.28
CA ASN A 244 -8.10 -9.89 13.25
C ASN A 244 -9.21 -9.53 12.26
N ALA A 245 -10.35 -9.04 12.75
CA ALA A 245 -11.47 -8.60 11.92
C ALA A 245 -11.05 -7.47 10.97
N PHE A 246 -10.24 -6.51 11.44
CA PHE A 246 -9.67 -5.49 10.58
C PHE A 246 -8.74 -6.07 9.50
N VAL A 247 -7.77 -6.89 9.90
CA VAL A 247 -6.80 -7.48 8.97
C VAL A 247 -7.51 -8.38 7.95
N GLU A 248 -8.49 -9.15 8.37
CA GLU A 248 -9.29 -10.03 7.52
C GLU A 248 -10.13 -9.23 6.53
N ALA A 249 -10.86 -8.20 6.98
CA ALA A 249 -11.66 -7.35 6.10
C ALA A 249 -10.81 -6.67 5.03
N VAL A 250 -9.65 -6.12 5.41
CA VAL A 250 -8.73 -5.49 4.47
C VAL A 250 -8.10 -6.52 3.53
N ASP A 251 -7.69 -7.68 4.03
CA ASP A 251 -7.04 -8.73 3.22
C ASP A 251 -7.99 -9.32 2.17
N ILE A 252 -9.24 -9.61 2.55
CA ILE A 252 -10.29 -10.09 1.64
C ILE A 252 -10.57 -9.04 0.56
N GLY A 253 -10.80 -7.80 0.97
CA GLY A 253 -11.11 -6.70 0.06
C GLY A 253 -9.96 -6.39 -0.91
N PHE A 254 -8.73 -6.34 -0.38
CA PHE A 254 -7.53 -6.11 -1.17
C PHE A 254 -7.26 -7.24 -2.16
N SER A 255 -7.41 -8.49 -1.74
CA SER A 255 -7.26 -9.67 -2.61
C SER A 255 -8.31 -9.69 -3.73
N ARG A 256 -9.56 -9.33 -3.41
CA ARG A 256 -10.63 -9.18 -4.40
C ARG A 256 -10.31 -8.09 -5.41
N LEU A 257 -9.81 -6.93 -4.96
CA LEU A 257 -9.38 -5.86 -5.86
C LEU A 257 -8.25 -6.31 -6.79
N LEU A 258 -7.20 -6.95 -6.28
CA LEU A 258 -6.09 -7.44 -7.11
C LEU A 258 -6.59 -8.43 -8.16
N LYS A 259 -7.41 -9.40 -7.74
CA LYS A 259 -8.02 -10.37 -8.65
C LYS A 259 -8.87 -9.68 -9.72
N PHE A 260 -9.74 -8.76 -9.31
CA PHE A 260 -10.57 -7.99 -10.25
C PHE A 260 -9.72 -7.25 -11.28
N LEU A 261 -8.66 -6.54 -10.85
CA LEU A 261 -7.77 -5.81 -11.75
C LEU A 261 -7.03 -6.75 -12.71
N ASP A 262 -6.57 -7.91 -12.24
CA ASP A 262 -5.86 -8.88 -13.09
C ASP A 262 -6.79 -9.61 -14.07
N GLU A 263 -8.07 -9.72 -13.76
CA GLU A 263 -9.06 -10.37 -14.63
C GLU A 263 -9.68 -9.41 -15.64
N HIS A 264 -9.98 -8.17 -15.20
CA HIS A 264 -10.73 -7.20 -15.98
C HIS A 264 -9.86 -6.30 -16.86
N CYS A 265 -8.81 -5.70 -16.29
CA CYS A 265 -8.00 -4.71 -17.00
C CYS A 265 -7.21 -5.24 -18.21
N PRO A 266 -6.80 -6.53 -18.32
CA PRO A 266 -6.26 -7.06 -19.57
C PRO A 266 -7.21 -6.86 -20.76
N ASN A 267 -8.51 -7.12 -20.58
CA ASN A 267 -9.50 -7.03 -21.66
C ASN A 267 -9.71 -5.56 -22.10
N VAL A 268 -9.52 -4.61 -21.18
CA VAL A 268 -9.53 -3.19 -21.50
C VAL A 268 -8.37 -2.86 -22.44
N ILE A 269 -7.17 -3.35 -22.15
CA ILE A 269 -5.98 -3.09 -22.97
C ILE A 269 -6.12 -3.70 -24.36
N ASP A 270 -6.67 -4.92 -24.46
CA ASP A 270 -6.86 -5.60 -25.74
C ASP A 270 -7.93 -4.91 -26.63
N SER A 271 -8.78 -4.07 -26.03
CA SER A 271 -9.82 -3.31 -26.74
C SER A 271 -9.39 -1.92 -27.22
N LEU A 272 -8.17 -1.48 -26.88
CA LEU A 272 -7.59 -0.18 -27.26
C LEU A 272 -6.84 -0.24 -28.59
#